data_AF-A0A2W5H637-F1
#
_entry.id   AF-A0A2W5H637-F1
#
_cell.length_a   1.000
_cell.length_b   1.000
_cell.length_c   1.000
_cell.angle_alpha   90.00
_cell.angle_beta   90.00
_cell.angle_gamma   90.00
#
_symmetry.space_group_name_H-M   'P 1'
#
loop_
_entity.id
_entity.type
_entity.pdbx_description
1 polymer ?
#
loop_
_entity_poly.entity_id
_entity_poly.type
_entity_poly.pdbx_seq_one_letter_code
_entity_poly.pdbx_strand_id
1 'polypeptide(L)'
;NHYLTNICLDVFSKKQLRLNDIITLDTLSLGKMLTEIGNKENDLNKEFITPSKNFNFTKEGISFNYEPYALASYAAGIVSINIPYFKIKNYLQPDFKARMNL
;
A
#
# COMPACT_ATOMS: atom_id res chain seq x y z
N ASN A 1 -14.63 10.80 -15.52
CA ASN A 1 -14.26 10.26 -14.19
C ASN A 1 -13.29 9.11 -14.38
N HIS A 2 -12.04 9.28 -13.95
CA HIS A 2 -11.05 8.20 -13.92
C HIS A 2 -11.01 7.62 -12.51
N TYR A 3 -11.08 6.29 -12.41
CA TYR A 3 -10.94 5.56 -11.16
C TYR A 3 -10.05 4.34 -11.39
N LEU A 4 -9.25 3.97 -10.40
CA LEU A 4 -8.47 2.73 -10.39
C LEU A 4 -9.04 1.78 -9.34
N THR A 5 -9.03 0.49 -9.63
CA THR A 5 -9.36 -0.54 -8.63
C THR A 5 -8.43 -1.72 -8.83
N ASN A 6 -7.62 -2.01 -7.81
CA ASN A 6 -6.78 -3.19 -7.77
C ASN A 6 -7.44 -4.30 -6.95
N ILE A 7 -7.39 -5.52 -7.46
CA ILE A 7 -7.85 -6.72 -6.76
C ILE A 7 -6.64 -7.64 -6.56
N CYS A 8 -6.30 -7.89 -5.30
CA CYS A 8 -5.26 -8.83 -4.92
C CYS A 8 -5.87 -10.23 -4.75
N LEU A 9 -5.41 -11.21 -5.55
CA LEU A 9 -5.92 -12.58 -5.53
C LEU A 9 -4.82 -13.56 -5.12
N ASP A 10 -5.13 -14.43 -4.16
CA ASP A 10 -4.39 -15.68 -3.96
C ASP A 10 -5.09 -16.79 -4.76
N VAL A 11 -4.44 -17.20 -5.85
CA VAL A 11 -4.96 -18.22 -6.77
C VAL A 11 -5.02 -19.60 -6.12
N PHE A 12 -4.12 -19.91 -5.18
CA PHE A 12 -4.08 -21.21 -4.52
C PHE A 12 -5.22 -21.36 -3.51
N SER A 13 -5.45 -20.33 -2.69
CA SER A 13 -6.54 -20.35 -1.71
C SER A 13 -7.88 -19.87 -2.29
N LYS A 14 -7.92 -19.47 -3.57
CA LYS A 14 -9.10 -18.88 -4.25
C LYS A 14 -9.70 -17.72 -3.43
N LYS A 15 -8.82 -16.93 -2.82
CA LYS A 15 -9.20 -15.88 -1.88
C LYS A 15 -8.79 -14.52 -2.42
N GLN A 16 -9.69 -13.55 -2.33
CA GLN A 16 -9.31 -12.14 -2.47
C GLN A 16 -8.62 -11.69 -1.18
N LEU A 17 -7.35 -11.31 -1.31
CA LEU A 17 -6.53 -10.84 -0.20
C LEU A 17 -6.99 -9.45 0.23
N ARG A 18 -7.21 -9.31 1.54
CA ARG A 18 -7.39 -8.01 2.21
C ARG A 18 -6.05 -7.55 2.77
N LEU A 19 -5.93 -6.27 3.09
CA LEU A 19 -4.69 -5.73 3.67
C LEU A 19 -4.27 -6.49 4.94
N ASN A 20 -5.22 -6.85 5.80
CA ASN A 20 -4.96 -7.62 7.03
C ASN A 20 -4.48 -9.05 6.78
N ASP A 21 -4.69 -9.60 5.58
CA ASP A 21 -4.14 -10.90 5.18
C ASP A 21 -2.65 -10.79 4.77
N ILE A 22 -2.14 -9.56 4.63
CA ILE A 22 -0.77 -9.27 4.17
C ILE A 22 0.08 -8.67 5.29
N ILE A 23 -0.45 -7.69 6.02
CA ILE A 23 0.26 -6.96 7.07
C ILE A 23 -0.52 -7.00 8.40
N THR A 24 0.20 -7.15 9.52
CA THR A 24 -0.32 -7.11 10.89
C THR A 24 -0.22 -5.73 11.53
N LEU A 25 0.45 -4.78 10.87
CA LEU A 25 0.67 -3.43 11.35
C LEU A 25 -0.66 -2.67 11.48
N ASP A 26 -0.80 -1.90 12.55
CA ASP A 26 -1.99 -1.07 12.77
C ASP A 26 -2.06 0.11 11.78
N THR A 27 -3.27 0.62 11.57
CA THR A 27 -3.55 1.70 10.62
C THR A 27 -2.77 2.98 10.93
N LEU A 28 -2.50 3.29 12.21
CA LEU A 28 -1.80 4.52 12.60
C LEU A 28 -0.32 4.42 12.24
N SER A 29 0.34 3.32 12.58
CA SER A 29 1.75 3.09 12.24
C SER A 29 1.95 3.02 10.72
N LEU A 30 1.03 2.33 10.01
CA LEU A 30 1.07 2.27 8.55
C LEU A 30 0.86 3.65 7.92
N GLY A 31 -0.09 4.43 8.43
CA GLY A 31 -0.34 5.80 7.96
C GLY A 31 0.85 6.73 8.18
N LYS A 32 1.55 6.63 9.32
CA LYS A 32 2.80 7.39 9.55
C LYS A 32 3.88 7.03 8.55
N MET A 33 4.08 5.74 8.26
CA MET A 33 5.06 5.29 7.26
C MET A 33 4.72 5.79 5.85
N LEU A 34 3.43 5.73 5.47
CA LEU A 34 2.96 6.27 4.19
C LEU A 34 3.16 7.78 4.10
N THR A 35 2.95 8.51 5.20
CA THR A 35 3.15 9.95 5.27
C THR A 35 4.62 10.32 5.07
N GLU A 36 5.52 9.61 5.77
CA GLU A 36 6.97 9.83 5.64
C GLU A 36 7.45 9.58 4.21
N ILE A 37 7.07 8.44 3.63
CA ILE A 37 7.46 8.07 2.25
C ILE A 37 6.81 9.01 1.24
N GLY A 38 5.51 9.29 1.38
CA GLY A 38 4.75 10.16 0.49
C GLY A 38 5.29 11.59 0.46
N ASN A 39 5.58 12.18 1.62
CA ASN A 39 6.17 13.52 1.67
C ASN A 39 7.58 13.56 1.09
N LYS A 40 8.39 12.50 1.33
CA LYS A 40 9.77 12.44 0.82
C LYS A 40 9.85 12.20 -0.68
N GLU A 41 9.05 11.30 -1.21
CA GLU A 41 9.17 10.82 -2.60
C GLU A 41 8.22 11.55 -3.55
N ASN A 42 7.11 12.08 -3.05
CA ASN A 42 6.04 12.67 -3.88
C ASN A 42 5.72 14.13 -3.49
N ASP A 43 6.46 14.75 -2.57
CA ASP A 43 6.30 16.16 -2.13
C ASP A 43 4.85 16.54 -1.74
N LEU A 44 4.15 15.61 -1.08
CA LEU A 44 2.71 15.75 -0.80
C LEU A 44 2.39 16.73 0.34
N ASN A 45 3.39 17.07 1.17
CA ASN A 45 3.27 17.95 2.34
C ASN A 45 2.02 17.67 3.21
N LYS A 46 1.76 16.39 3.51
CA LYS A 46 0.63 15.95 4.32
C LYS A 46 1.03 15.75 5.78
N GLU A 47 0.11 16.10 6.69
CA GLU A 47 0.24 15.79 8.12
C GLU A 47 0.03 14.30 8.40
N PHE A 48 -0.91 13.68 7.68
CA PHE A 48 -1.20 12.26 7.80
C PHE A 48 -1.83 11.71 6.52
N ILE A 49 -1.38 10.53 6.10
CA ILE A 49 -1.90 9.78 4.96
C ILE A 49 -2.57 8.51 5.48
N THR A 50 -3.87 8.35 5.20
CA THR A 50 -4.61 7.13 5.55
C THR A 50 -4.26 6.02 4.56
N PRO A 51 -4.01 4.78 5.01
CA PRO A 51 -3.77 3.65 4.10
C PRO A 51 -4.95 3.44 3.14
N SER A 52 -4.67 3.46 1.84
CA SER A 52 -5.67 3.24 0.80
C SER A 52 -6.17 1.78 0.81
N LYS A 53 -7.46 1.60 0.53
CA LYS A 53 -8.01 0.26 0.23
C LYS A 53 -7.59 -0.24 -1.15
N ASN A 54 -7.16 0.67 -2.03
CA ASN A 54 -6.70 0.37 -3.37
C ASN A 54 -5.18 0.15 -3.34
N PHE A 55 -4.78 -1.09 -3.06
CA PHE A 55 -3.36 -1.47 -3.00
C PHE A 55 -3.09 -2.65 -3.93
N ASN A 56 -1.84 -2.79 -4.31
CA ASN A 56 -1.31 -3.99 -4.96
C ASN A 56 0.03 -4.36 -4.30
N PHE A 57 0.57 -5.52 -4.64
CA PHE A 57 1.88 -5.93 -4.18
C PHE A 57 2.68 -6.53 -5.33
N THR A 58 4.00 -6.36 -5.26
CA THR A 58 4.97 -6.90 -6.22
C THR A 58 6.01 -7.74 -5.47
N LYS A 59 7.10 -8.14 -6.12
CA LYS A 59 8.19 -8.85 -5.44
C LYS A 59 8.98 -7.95 -4.49
N GLU A 60 8.89 -6.64 -4.71
CA GLU A 60 9.69 -5.62 -4.01
C GLU A 60 8.95 -5.04 -2.80
N GLY A 61 7.61 -4.97 -2.83
CA GLY A 61 6.83 -4.36 -1.76
C GLY A 61 5.34 -4.26 -2.01
N ILE A 62 4.68 -3.39 -1.24
CA ILE A 62 3.25 -3.09 -1.32
C ILE A 62 3.09 -1.65 -1.82
N SER A 63 2.27 -1.45 -2.86
CA SER A 63 1.96 -0.14 -3.42
C SER A 63 0.55 0.29 -3.02
N PHE A 64 0.42 1.45 -2.40
CA PHE A 64 -0.86 2.07 -2.07
C PHE A 64 -1.18 3.14 -3.10
N ASN A 65 -2.30 2.97 -3.81
CA ASN A 65 -2.71 3.85 -4.89
C ASN A 65 -3.82 4.78 -4.42
N TYR A 66 -3.66 6.05 -4.74
CA TYR A 66 -4.56 7.14 -4.38
C TYR A 66 -5.07 7.80 -5.66
N GLU A 67 -6.39 7.91 -5.75
CA GLU A 67 -7.06 8.56 -6.87
C GLU A 67 -6.65 10.04 -6.99
N PRO A 68 -6.78 10.66 -8.18
CA PRO A 68 -6.59 12.09 -8.33
C PRO A 68 -7.44 12.89 -7.32
N TYR A 69 -6.91 14.00 -6.83
CA TYR A 69 -7.46 14.83 -5.74
C TYR A 69 -7.42 14.21 -4.33
N ALA A 70 -7.09 12.93 -4.15
CA ALA A 70 -7.04 12.35 -2.81
C ALA A 70 -5.87 12.90 -1.99
N LEU A 71 -4.70 13.06 -2.62
CA LEU A 71 -3.49 13.56 -1.96
C LEU A 71 -2.90 14.79 -2.64
N ALA A 72 -3.00 14.90 -3.97
CA ALA A 72 -2.44 16.01 -4.74
C ALA A 72 -3.44 16.54 -5.77
N SER A 73 -3.07 17.59 -6.50
CA SER A 73 -3.89 18.13 -7.59
C SER A 73 -4.12 17.08 -8.69
N TYR A 74 -5.17 17.26 -9.49
CA TYR A 74 -5.47 16.34 -10.60
C TYR A 74 -4.33 16.19 -11.61
N ALA A 75 -3.56 17.27 -11.83
CA ALA A 75 -2.41 17.24 -12.71
C ALA A 75 -1.32 16.24 -12.26
N ALA A 76 -1.27 15.94 -10.95
CA ALA A 76 -0.38 14.92 -10.40
C ALA A 76 -0.86 13.48 -10.71
N GLY A 77 -2.11 13.30 -11.16
CA GLY A 77 -2.68 12.00 -11.49
C GLY A 77 -2.87 11.09 -10.28
N ILE A 78 -2.76 9.79 -10.52
CA ILE A 78 -2.78 8.77 -9.47
C ILE A 78 -1.44 8.79 -8.74
N VAL A 79 -1.48 8.89 -7.42
CA VAL A 79 -0.27 8.84 -6.59
C VAL A 79 -0.11 7.42 -6.05
N SER A 80 1.06 6.82 -6.28
CA SER A 80 1.41 5.48 -5.77
C SER A 80 2.52 5.60 -4.74
N ILE A 81 2.26 5.17 -3.51
CA ILE A 81 3.25 5.15 -2.42
C ILE A 81 3.68 3.71 -2.19
N ASN A 82 4.97 3.43 -2.38
CA ASN A 82 5.53 2.09 -2.34
C ASN A 82 6.24 1.83 -1.01
N ILE A 83 5.81 0.80 -0.29
CA ILE A 83 6.45 0.32 0.94
C ILE A 83 7.24 -0.95 0.62
N PRO A 84 8.59 -0.89 0.58
CA PRO A 84 9.40 -2.07 0.30
C PRO A 84 9.36 -3.06 1.47
N TYR A 85 9.41 -4.36 1.17
CA TYR A 85 9.24 -5.41 2.19
C TYR A 85 10.26 -5.34 3.32
N PHE A 86 11.49 -4.89 3.07
CA PHE A 86 12.51 -4.79 4.12
C PHE A 86 12.10 -3.82 5.25
N LYS A 87 11.27 -2.80 4.98
CA LYS A 87 10.77 -1.86 6.00
C LYS A 87 9.67 -2.46 6.87
N ILE A 88 8.95 -3.47 6.37
CA ILE A 88 7.76 -4.05 7.02
C ILE A 88 7.87 -5.56 7.27
N LYS A 89 9.03 -6.17 7.06
CA LYS A 89 9.23 -7.63 7.10
C LYS A 89 8.72 -8.29 8.38
N ASN A 90 8.91 -7.60 9.52
CA ASN A 90 8.47 -8.07 10.83
C ASN A 90 6.95 -7.98 11.03
N TYR A 91 6.27 -7.20 10.21
CA TYR A 91 4.81 -7.01 10.25
C TYR A 91 4.09 -7.75 9.13
N LEU A 92 4.80 -8.49 8.26
CA LEU A 92 4.14 -9.31 7.24
C LEU A 92 3.55 -10.56 7.88
N GLN A 93 2.33 -10.91 7.47
CA GLN A 93 1.68 -12.16 7.85
C GLN A 93 2.54 -13.37 7.46
N PRO A 94 2.70 -14.39 8.33
CA PRO A 94 3.53 -15.56 8.03
C PRO A 94 3.14 -16.27 6.73
N ASP A 95 1.84 -16.48 6.50
CA ASP A 95 1.34 -17.11 5.28
C ASP A 95 1.70 -16.31 4.03
N PHE A 96 1.57 -14.98 4.10
CA PHE A 96 1.94 -14.10 3.01
C PHE A 96 3.45 -14.16 2.72
N LYS A 97 4.31 -14.13 3.75
CA LYS A 97 5.77 -14.29 3.57
C LYS A 97 6.13 -15.60 2.90
N ALA A 98 5.51 -16.70 3.33
CA ALA A 98 5.75 -18.02 2.75
C ALA A 98 5.33 -18.06 1.26
N ARG A 99 4.21 -17.41 0.90
CA ARG A 99 3.75 -17.31 -0.50
C ARG A 99 4.67 -16.48 -1.37
N MET A 100 5.24 -15.41 -0.82
CA MET A 100 6.12 -14.48 -1.54
C MET A 100 7.60 -14.87 -1.52
N ASN A 101 7.95 -15.92 -0.76
CA ASN A 101 9.32 -16.39 -0.57
C ASN A 101 10.26 -15.30 0.02
N LEU A 102 9.80 -14.63 1.09
CA LEU A 102 10.44 -13.47 1.75
C LEU A 102 11.09 -13.79 3.11
#